data_AF-A0A967H0T1-F1
#
_entry.id   AF-A0A967H0T1-F1
#
_cell.length_a   1.000
_cell.length_b   1.000
_cell.length_c   1.000
_cell.angle_alpha   90.00
_cell.angle_beta   90.00
_cell.angle_gamma   90.00
#
_symmetry.space_group_name_H-M   'P 1'
#
loop_
_entity.id
_entity.type
_entity.pdbx_description
1 polymer ?
#
loop_
_entity_poly.entity_id
_entity_poly.type
_entity_poly.pdbx_seq_one_letter_code
_entity_poly.pdbx_strand_id
1 'polypeptide(L)' 'GIRVPDHKICLELVKGLGNPIITTSATMPDGSIVNEASLIHDVFRNRIDLVIDGDVAPGLPSSVISLIDDNPEVIRKG' A
#
# COMPACT_ATOMS: atom_id res chain seq x y z
N GLY A 1 0.14 -11.06 -4.27
CA GLY A 1 1.16 -10.52 -5.20
C GLY A 1 2.34 -10.00 -4.42
N ILE A 2 3.52 -9.92 -5.04
CA ILE A 2 4.71 -9.30 -4.45
C ILE A 2 4.92 -7.95 -5.14
N ARG A 3 5.23 -6.91 -4.38
CA ARG A 3 5.52 -5.56 -4.89
C ARG A 3 6.72 -4.97 -4.15
N VAL A 4 7.59 -4.31 -4.90
CA VAL A 4 8.63 -3.41 -4.36
C VAL A 4 8.17 -1.98 -4.66
N PRO A 5 7.68 -1.22 -3.67
CA PRO A 5 7.22 0.15 -3.92
C PRO A 5 8.42 1.09 -4.13
N ASP A 6 8.31 1.97 -5.11
CA ASP A 6 9.25 3.08 -5.31
C ASP A 6 8.93 4.21 -4.32
N HIS A 7 9.18 3.95 -3.04
CA HIS A 7 8.91 4.91 -1.96
C HIS A 7 9.92 4.75 -0.83
N LYS A 8 10.67 5.83 -0.53
CA LYS A 8 11.78 5.80 0.42
C LYS A 8 11.39 5.29 1.81
N ILE A 9 10.27 5.79 2.36
CA ILE A 9 9.79 5.35 3.69
C ILE A 9 9.52 3.84 3.70
N CYS A 10 8.83 3.30 2.68
CA CYS A 10 8.53 1.87 2.60
C CYS A 10 9.81 1.03 2.52
N LEU A 11 10.78 1.46 1.72
CA LEU A 11 12.06 0.75 1.58
C LEU A 11 12.86 0.76 2.89
N GLU A 12 12.93 1.89 3.58
CA GLU A 12 13.63 1.98 4.87
C GLU A 12 12.92 1.20 5.99
N LEU A 13 11.59 1.14 5.99
CA LEU A 13 10.84 0.30 6.93
C LEU A 13 11.16 -1.19 6.74
N VAL A 14 11.13 -1.69 5.50
CA VAL A 14 11.45 -3.10 5.21
C VAL A 14 12.90 -3.42 5.58
N LYS A 15 13.85 -2.51 5.29
CA LYS A 15 15.27 -2.68 5.68
C LYS A 15 15.46 -2.72 7.19
N GLY A 16 14.83 -1.78 7.91
CA GLY A 16 14.92 -1.71 9.37
C GLY A 16 14.27 -2.90 10.06
N LEU A 17 13.17 -3.42 9.50
CA LEU A 17 12.48 -4.60 10.01
C LEU A 17 13.22 -5.91 9.70
N GLY A 18 13.92 -6.00 8.57
CA GLY A 18 14.68 -7.18 8.16
C GLY A 18 13.84 -8.32 7.57
N ASN A 19 12.54 -8.11 7.37
CA ASN A 19 11.63 -9.08 6.73
C ASN A 19 10.55 -8.40 5.88
N PRO A 20 9.85 -9.16 5.00
CA PRO A 20 8.73 -8.62 4.21
C PRO A 20 7.59 -8.10 5.07
N ILE A 21 6.83 -7.13 4.54
CA ILE A 21 5.64 -6.54 5.17
C ILE A 21 4.41 -6.90 4.33
N ILE A 22 3.38 -7.45 4.97
CA ILE A 22 2.07 -7.64 4.34
C ILE A 22 1.32 -6.33 4.43
N THR A 23 0.83 -5.83 3.29
CA THR A 23 0.11 -4.57 3.20
C THR A 23 -1.24 -4.74 2.51
N THR A 24 -2.15 -3.84 2.83
CA THR A 24 -3.41 -3.62 2.12
C THR A 24 -3.65 -2.12 2.00
N SER A 25 -4.53 -1.70 1.09
CA SER A 25 -4.93 -0.30 0.98
C SER A 25 -5.66 0.17 2.25
N ALA A 26 -5.41 1.41 2.64
CA ALA A 26 -6.23 2.11 3.62
C ALA A 26 -7.55 2.53 2.94
N THR A 27 -8.62 1.80 3.22
CA THR A 27 -9.90 1.94 2.52
C THR A 27 -11.02 2.20 3.53
N MET A 28 -11.93 3.12 3.21
CA MET A 28 -13.14 3.36 4.00
C MET A 28 -14.17 2.22 3.80
N PRO A 29 -15.21 2.12 4.66
CA PRO A 29 -16.26 1.11 4.52
C PRO A 29 -17.00 1.11 3.17
N ASP A 30 -17.02 2.25 2.47
CA ASP A 30 -17.65 2.42 1.16
C ASP A 30 -16.72 2.02 -0.03
N GLY A 31 -15.49 1.61 0.26
CA GLY A 31 -14.51 1.22 -0.75
C GLY A 31 -13.62 2.35 -1.27
N SER A 32 -13.78 3.59 -0.79
CA SER A 32 -12.91 4.70 -1.17
C SER A 32 -11.51 4.60 -0.55
N ILE A 33 -10.49 4.94 -1.31
CA ILE A 33 -9.09 4.93 -0.85
C ILE A 33 -8.77 6.25 -0.14
N VAL A 34 -8.12 6.16 1.01
CA VAL A 34 -7.68 7.32 1.80
C VAL A 34 -6.16 7.42 1.71
N ASN A 35 -5.66 8.56 1.21
CA ASN A 35 -4.22 8.77 0.99
C ASN A 35 -3.62 9.94 1.80
N GLU A 36 -4.43 10.61 2.62
CA GLU A 36 -3.98 11.69 3.51
C GLU A 36 -3.77 11.16 4.93
N ALA A 37 -2.59 11.42 5.51
CA ALA A 37 -2.23 10.91 6.83
C ALA A 37 -3.18 11.37 7.94
N SER A 38 -3.59 12.64 7.91
CA SER A 38 -4.57 13.21 8.85
C SER A 38 -5.91 12.48 8.78
N LEU A 39 -6.41 12.23 7.58
CA LEU A 39 -7.67 11.53 7.36
C LEU A 39 -7.57 10.06 7.74
N ILE A 40 -6.44 9.38 7.47
CA ILE A 40 -6.19 8.01 7.95
C ILE A 40 -6.21 7.98 9.48
N HIS A 41 -5.55 8.93 10.15
CA HIS A 41 -5.57 9.02 11.61
C HIS A 41 -7.00 9.19 12.13
N ASP A 42 -7.80 10.07 11.52
CA ASP A 42 -9.18 10.32 11.94
C ASP A 42 -10.13 9.15 11.69
N VAL A 43 -9.97 8.42 10.59
CA VAL A 43 -10.82 7.27 10.23
C VAL A 43 -10.48 6.06 11.10
N PHE A 44 -9.19 5.79 11.30
CA PHE A 44 -8.75 4.55 11.95
C PHE A 44 -8.47 4.72 13.45
N ARG A 45 -8.13 5.92 13.93
CA ARG A 45 -7.87 6.26 15.36
C ARG A 45 -7.31 5.08 16.17
N ASN A 46 -8.14 4.51 17.05
CA ASN A 46 -7.76 3.47 18.01
C ASN A 46 -7.63 2.07 17.40
N ARG A 47 -7.71 1.94 16.06
CA ARG A 47 -7.56 0.68 15.32
C ARG A 47 -6.16 0.47 14.78
N ILE A 48 -5.30 1.48 14.87
CA ILE A 48 -3.91 1.46 14.40
C ILE A 48 -3.00 2.08 15.46
N ASP A 49 -1.78 1.58 15.58
CA ASP A 49 -0.82 2.07 16.59
C ASP A 49 -0.11 3.36 16.16
N LEU A 50 0.05 3.58 14.85
CA LEU A 50 0.82 4.69 14.29
C LEU A 50 0.34 5.06 12.88
N VAL A 51 0.44 6.35 12.54
CA VAL A 51 0.39 6.85 11.17
C VAL A 51 1.72 7.55 10.87
N ILE A 52 2.30 7.26 9.70
CA ILE A 52 3.49 7.95 9.21
C ILE A 52 3.04 8.90 8.10
N ASP A 53 3.25 10.19 8.31
CA ASP A 53 3.03 11.20 7.27
C ASP A 53 4.27 11.29 6.37
N GLY A 54 4.06 11.12 5.08
CA GLY A 54 5.12 10.97 4.07
C GLY A 54 4.82 11.70 2.77
N ASP A 55 3.99 12.74 2.84
CA ASP A 55 3.40 13.46 1.70
C ASP A 55 2.37 12.64 0.91
N VAL A 56 1.69 13.30 -0.04
CA VAL A 56 0.62 12.69 -0.84
C VAL A 56 1.19 11.60 -1.75
N ALA A 57 0.85 10.34 -1.44
CA ALA A 57 1.12 9.22 -2.31
C ALA A 57 0.15 9.22 -3.51
N PRO A 58 0.61 8.91 -4.73
CA PRO A 58 -0.30 8.74 -5.86
C PRO A 58 -1.28 7.60 -5.56
N GLY A 59 -2.57 7.94 -5.44
CA GLY A 59 -3.66 7.03 -5.06
C GLY A 59 -4.02 5.96 -6.09
N LEU A 60 -3.16 5.74 -7.09
CA LEU A 60 -3.36 4.75 -8.13
C LEU A 60 -2.89 3.37 -7.63
N PRO A 61 -3.74 2.33 -7.70
CA PRO A 61 -3.32 0.98 -7.38
C PRO A 61 -2.25 0.50 -8.35
N SER A 62 -1.35 -0.40 -7.94
CA SER A 62 -0.39 -0.95 -8.89
C SER A 62 -1.07 -1.83 -9.94
N SER A 63 -0.48 -1.84 -11.14
CA SER A 63 -0.63 -2.96 -12.07
C SER A 63 -0.31 -4.30 -11.39
N VAL A 64 -1.08 -5.33 -11.72
CA VAL A 64 -0.92 -6.70 -11.22
C VAL A 64 -0.84 -7.63 -12.42
N ILE A 65 0.25 -8.39 -12.50
CA ILE A 65 0.51 -9.35 -13.57
C ILE A 65 0.58 -10.74 -12.94
N SER A 66 -0.23 -11.67 -13.43
CA SER A 66 -0.13 -13.11 -13.13
C SER A 66 1.06 -13.69 -13.87
N LEU A 67 1.87 -14.48 -13.16
CA LEU A 67 2.99 -15.26 -13.72
C LEU A 67 2.84 -16.74 -13.34
N ILE A 68 1.60 -17.22 -13.18
CA ILE A 68 1.31 -18.62 -12.80
C ILE A 68 1.53 -19.56 -13.99
N ASP A 69 1.09 -19.13 -15.18
CA ASP A 69 1.21 -19.89 -16.43
C ASP A 69 2.37 -19.34 -17.30
N ASP A 70 2.65 -20.02 -18.41
CA ASP A 70 3.73 -19.65 -19.35
C ASP A 70 3.58 -18.27 -19.98
N ASN A 71 2.35 -17.74 -20.06
CA ASN A 71 2.05 -16.42 -20.61
C ASN A 71 1.66 -15.45 -19.49
N PRO A 72 2.35 -14.31 -19.34
CA PRO A 72 1.95 -13.28 -18.38
C PRO A 72 0.53 -12.75 -18.66
N GLU A 73 -0.28 -12.68 -17.62
CA GLU A 73 -1.66 -12.15 -17.70
C GLU A 73 -1.80 -10.86 -16.90
N VAL A 74 -2.36 -9.81 -17.49
CA VAL A 74 -2.66 -8.57 -16.77
C VAL A 74 -3.96 -8.73 -16.00
N ILE A 75 -3.87 -8.99 -14.68
CA ILE A 75 -5.02 -9.08 -13.78
C ILE A 75 -5.60 -7.68 -13.49
N ARG A 76 -4.74 -6.67 -13.36
CA ARG A 76 -5.15 -5.28 -13.11
C ARG A 76 -4.19 -4.32 -13.78
N LYS A 77 -4.74 -3.28 -14.41
CA LYS A 77 -3.97 -2.10 -14.86
C LYS A 77 -4.06 -1.01 -13.81
N GLY A 78 -2.94 -0.34 -13.59
CA GLY A 78 -2.78 0.77 -12.67
C GLY A 78 -1.42 1.42 -12.83
#